data_AF-A0A2S6I426-F1
#
_entry.id   AF-A0A2S6I426-F1
#
_cell.length_a   1.000
_cell.length_b   1.000
_cell.length_c   1.000
_cell.angle_alpha   90.00
_cell.angle_beta   90.00
_cell.angle_gamma   90.00
#
_symmetry.space_group_name_H-M   'P 1'
#
loop_
_entity.id
_entity.type
_entity.pdbx_description
1 polymer ?
#
loop_
_entity_poly.entity_id
_entity_poly.type
_entity_poly.pdbx_seq_one_letter_code
_entity_poly.pdbx_strand_id
1 'polypeptide(L)'
;MYKHLNTHYFIYFRACRAGLQADVRLGSPRFSDCRGVGICAILLDGIPAAHAHCRDWCQAYLSVDEPTGRLLLHFVRSTVSERSFDHHFASGYLQLQDPFRLPSDVARRLALTERDNIIVPGRYPVLGGEDTLLVSCRLAIPVVRCLPAATKVA
;
A
#
# COMPACT_ATOMS: atom_id res chain seq x y z
N MET A 1 -34.94 10.16 -9.49
CA MET A 1 -34.32 9.67 -10.73
C MET A 1 -32.81 9.95 -10.67
N TYR A 2 -32.01 8.98 -10.23
CA TYR A 2 -30.60 8.82 -10.63
C TYR A 2 -30.42 7.31 -10.83
N LYS A 3 -30.48 6.92 -12.10
CA LYS A 3 -30.39 5.54 -12.56
C LYS A 3 -28.90 5.17 -12.68
N HIS A 4 -28.56 3.96 -12.23
CA HIS A 4 -27.28 3.27 -12.44
C HIS A 4 -26.04 3.92 -11.82
N LEU A 5 -25.91 3.81 -10.48
CA LEU A 5 -24.58 3.74 -9.87
C LEU A 5 -23.92 2.45 -10.37
N ASN A 6 -22.83 2.65 -11.12
CA ASN A 6 -22.04 1.67 -11.85
C ASN A 6 -21.76 0.41 -11.00
N THR A 7 -22.34 -0.73 -11.35
CA THR A 7 -22.05 -2.03 -10.70
C THR A 7 -20.54 -2.35 -10.71
N HIS A 8 -19.81 -1.85 -11.72
CA HIS A 8 -18.36 -1.91 -11.80
C HIS A 8 -17.64 -1.14 -10.68
N TYR A 9 -18.19 -0.01 -10.22
CA TYR A 9 -17.59 0.79 -9.14
C TYR A 9 -17.71 0.05 -7.81
N PHE A 10 -18.84 -0.59 -7.52
CA PHE A 10 -19.02 -1.41 -6.31
C PHE A 10 -18.16 -2.69 -6.31
N ILE A 11 -17.99 -3.33 -7.47
CA ILE A 11 -17.06 -4.47 -7.64
C ILE A 11 -15.62 -4.00 -7.44
N TYR A 12 -15.26 -2.85 -8.01
CA TYR A 12 -13.94 -2.22 -7.80
C TYR A 12 -13.72 -1.88 -6.33
N PHE A 13 -14.72 -1.36 -5.62
CA PHE A 13 -14.62 -1.03 -4.19
C PHE A 13 -14.44 -2.24 -3.28
N ARG A 14 -15.15 -3.34 -3.57
CA ARG A 14 -14.92 -4.63 -2.88
C ARG A 14 -13.55 -5.21 -3.23
N ALA A 15 -13.09 -5.05 -4.47
CA ALA A 15 -11.74 -5.40 -4.89
C ALA A 15 -10.67 -4.47 -4.29
N CYS A 16 -10.99 -3.22 -3.95
CA CYS A 16 -10.07 -2.30 -3.28
C CYS A 16 -9.79 -2.69 -1.83
N ARG A 17 -10.64 -3.52 -1.22
CA ARG A 17 -10.36 -4.22 0.05
C ARG A 17 -9.89 -5.66 -0.16
N ALA A 18 -9.64 -6.08 -1.41
CA ALA A 18 -9.00 -7.35 -1.69
C ALA A 18 -7.49 -7.17 -1.56
N GLY A 19 -6.97 -7.55 -0.41
CA GLY A 19 -5.55 -7.45 -0.12
C GLY A 19 -5.23 -7.87 1.30
N LEU A 20 -3.95 -7.96 1.57
CA LEU A 20 -3.44 -8.17 2.92
C LEU A 20 -3.64 -6.88 3.71
N GLN A 21 -4.55 -6.90 4.68
CA GLN A 21 -4.72 -5.78 5.61
C GLN A 21 -3.47 -5.64 6.49
N ALA A 22 -3.00 -4.41 6.66
CA ALA A 22 -1.88 -4.08 7.54
C ALA A 22 -2.03 -2.66 8.10
N ASP A 23 -1.32 -2.39 9.19
CA ASP A 23 -1.05 -1.05 9.66
C ASP A 23 0.26 -0.54 9.05
N VAL A 24 0.23 0.66 8.49
CA VAL A 24 1.37 1.32 7.85
C VAL A 24 1.71 2.58 8.62
N ARG A 25 2.96 2.67 9.09
CA ARG A 25 3.51 3.88 9.67
C ARG A 25 4.18 4.71 8.58
N LEU A 26 3.72 5.94 8.40
CA LEU A 26 4.32 6.89 7.48
C LEU A 26 5.55 7.56 8.11
N GLY A 27 6.48 8.01 7.26
CA GLY A 27 7.75 8.63 7.68
C GLY A 27 8.97 7.93 7.06
N SER A 28 10.15 8.16 7.63
CA SER A 28 11.39 7.49 7.20
C SER A 28 11.81 6.41 8.21
N PRO A 29 12.28 5.24 7.75
CA PRO A 29 12.80 4.18 8.62
C PRO A 29 14.10 4.56 9.33
N ARG A 30 14.75 5.66 8.92
CA ARG A 30 16.03 6.14 9.49
C ARG A 30 15.86 6.83 10.84
N PHE A 31 14.65 7.24 11.17
CA PHE A 31 14.37 8.02 12.38
C PHE A 31 13.31 7.33 13.24
N SER A 32 13.52 7.31 14.55
CA SER A 32 12.59 6.72 15.52
C SER A 32 11.42 7.64 15.89
N ASP A 33 11.49 8.92 15.54
CA ASP A 33 10.52 9.96 15.89
C ASP A 33 9.58 10.33 14.73
N CYS A 34 9.42 9.45 13.75
CA CYS A 34 8.49 9.58 12.62
C CYS A 34 8.74 10.80 11.72
N ARG A 35 9.90 11.45 11.81
CA ARG A 35 10.27 12.51 10.86
C ARG A 35 10.55 11.94 9.46
N GLY A 36 10.53 12.83 8.47
CA GLY A 36 10.72 12.47 7.06
C GLY A 36 9.43 12.14 6.34
N VAL A 37 9.54 11.53 5.15
CA VAL A 37 8.42 11.15 4.28
C VAL A 37 8.62 9.74 3.74
N GLY A 38 7.52 9.04 3.47
CA GLY A 38 7.51 7.70 2.90
C GLY A 38 6.88 6.68 3.83
N ILE A 39 7.45 5.47 3.82
CA ILE A 39 7.00 4.35 4.65
C ILE A 39 8.09 4.05 5.68
N CYS A 40 7.73 4.12 6.95
CA CYS A 40 8.61 3.82 8.07
C CYS A 40 8.46 2.37 8.55
N ALA A 41 7.24 1.85 8.60
CA ALA A 41 6.96 0.47 9.01
C ALA A 41 5.65 -0.05 8.42
N ILE A 42 5.53 -1.38 8.31
CA ILE A 42 4.29 -2.08 7.96
C ILE A 42 4.13 -3.24 8.96
N LEU A 43 2.95 -3.42 9.54
CA LEU A 43 2.67 -4.45 10.55
C LEU A 43 1.37 -5.18 10.22
N LEU A 44 1.38 -6.51 10.37
CA LEU A 44 0.19 -7.34 10.15
C LEU A 44 -0.65 -7.56 11.42
N ASP A 45 0.00 -7.55 12.59
CA ASP A 45 -0.60 -7.99 13.84
C ASP A 45 -1.00 -6.83 14.77
N GLY A 46 -1.29 -5.66 14.17
CA GLY A 46 -1.67 -4.46 14.93
C GLY A 46 -0.50 -3.58 15.36
N ILE A 47 -0.83 -2.40 15.86
CA ILE A 47 0.14 -1.43 16.40
C ILE A 47 0.52 -1.83 17.84
N PRO A 48 1.81 -2.04 18.15
CA PRO A 48 2.24 -2.33 19.51
C PRO A 48 1.85 -1.21 20.47
N ALA A 49 1.49 -1.54 21.72
CA ALA A 49 1.07 -0.55 22.72
C ALA A 49 2.10 0.57 22.93
N ALA A 50 3.39 0.26 22.85
CA ALA A 50 4.49 1.22 22.94
C ALA A 50 4.47 2.31 21.83
N HIS A 51 3.72 2.08 20.76
CA HIS A 51 3.59 2.97 19.61
C HIS A 51 2.16 3.46 19.36
N ALA A 52 1.22 3.17 20.26
CA ALA A 52 -0.19 3.54 20.12
C ALA A 52 -0.43 5.05 19.99
N HIS A 53 0.50 5.88 20.47
CA HIS A 53 0.41 7.34 20.38
C HIS A 53 0.97 7.94 19.08
N CYS A 54 1.61 7.14 18.23
CA CYS A 54 2.11 7.60 16.94
C CYS A 54 0.92 7.89 16.00
N ARG A 55 0.79 9.15 15.58
CA ARG A 55 -0.34 9.61 14.74
C ARG A 55 -0.18 9.28 13.26
N ASP A 56 0.99 8.80 12.87
CA ASP A 56 1.35 8.50 11.48
C ASP A 56 1.09 7.03 11.12
N TRP A 57 0.44 6.28 12.01
CA TRP A 57 -0.16 4.99 11.67
C TRP A 57 -1.47 5.18 10.93
N CYS A 58 -1.66 4.40 9.87
CA CYS A 58 -2.90 4.32 9.12
C CYS A 58 -3.09 2.89 8.62
N GLN A 59 -4.34 2.48 8.40
CA GLN A 59 -4.64 1.17 7.85
C GLN A 59 -4.52 1.19 6.33
N ALA A 60 -4.00 0.11 5.77
CA ALA A 60 -3.95 -0.11 4.34
C ALA A 60 -4.24 -1.56 3.96
N TYR A 61 -4.71 -1.76 2.73
CA TYR A 61 -4.73 -3.07 2.09
C TYR A 61 -3.59 -3.13 1.07
N LEU A 62 -2.83 -4.22 1.11
CA LEU A 62 -1.68 -4.45 0.25
C LEU A 62 -1.98 -5.54 -0.74
N SER A 63 -1.65 -5.32 -2.01
CA SER A 63 -1.74 -6.34 -3.05
C SER A 63 -0.65 -6.15 -4.09
N VAL A 64 -0.32 -7.21 -4.82
CA VAL A 64 0.57 -7.13 -5.98
C VAL A 64 -0.31 -7.08 -7.21
N ASP A 65 -0.16 -6.03 -8.01
CA ASP A 65 -0.81 -5.92 -9.31
C ASP A 65 -0.11 -6.85 -10.31
N GLU A 66 -0.69 -8.02 -10.57
CA GLU A 66 -0.05 -9.07 -11.40
C GLU A 66 0.41 -8.59 -12.78
N PRO A 67 -0.36 -7.77 -13.54
CA PRO A 67 0.06 -7.31 -14.86
C PRO A 67 1.31 -6.43 -14.83
N THR A 68 1.49 -5.62 -13.80
CA THR A 68 2.63 -4.68 -13.72
C THR A 68 3.72 -5.09 -12.74
N GLY A 69 3.45 -6.08 -11.89
CA GLY A 69 4.31 -6.50 -10.79
C GLY A 69 4.55 -5.42 -9.73
N ARG A 70 3.63 -4.45 -9.61
CA ARG A 70 3.74 -3.33 -8.66
C ARG A 70 3.02 -3.65 -7.36
N LEU A 71 3.53 -3.12 -6.25
CA LEU A 71 2.84 -3.17 -4.97
C LEU A 71 1.80 -2.05 -4.92
N LEU A 72 0.54 -2.42 -4.73
CA LEU A 72 -0.54 -1.48 -4.47
C LEU A 72 -0.72 -1.31 -2.97
N LEU A 73 -0.79 -0.06 -2.51
CA LEU A 73 -1.14 0.31 -1.15
C LEU A 73 -2.44 1.10 -1.19
N HIS A 74 -3.48 0.54 -0.59
CA HIS A 74 -4.81 1.12 -0.52
C HIS A 74 -5.04 1.61 0.90
N PHE A 75 -4.66 2.85 1.19
CA PHE A 75 -4.83 3.45 2.51
C PHE A 75 -6.31 3.75 2.77
N VAL A 76 -6.80 3.39 3.95
CA VAL A 76 -8.16 3.72 4.41
C VAL A 76 -8.18 5.18 4.85
N ARG A 77 -8.84 6.05 4.08
CA ARG A 77 -8.82 7.51 4.25
C ARG A 77 -9.18 7.95 5.66
N SER A 78 -10.19 7.32 6.26
CA SER A 78 -10.66 7.62 7.63
C SER A 78 -9.65 7.29 8.73
N THR A 79 -8.62 6.49 8.43
CA THR A 79 -7.52 6.16 9.37
C THR A 79 -6.28 7.01 9.16
N VAL A 80 -6.25 7.83 8.10
CA VAL A 80 -5.16 8.78 7.85
C VAL A 80 -5.53 10.09 8.56
N SER A 81 -4.76 10.46 9.59
CA SER A 81 -4.98 11.73 10.27
C SER A 81 -4.79 12.92 9.32
N GLU A 82 -5.47 14.04 9.57
CA GLU A 82 -5.33 15.27 8.76
C GLU A 82 -3.86 15.71 8.68
N ARG A 83 -3.16 15.71 9.83
CA ARG A 83 -1.72 15.99 9.90
C ARG A 83 -0.91 15.06 9.00
N SER A 84 -1.16 13.75 9.07
CA SER A 84 -0.43 12.79 8.25
C SER A 84 -0.77 12.94 6.77
N PHE A 85 -2.00 13.33 6.44
CA PHE A 85 -2.38 13.65 5.07
C PHE A 85 -1.64 14.87 4.54
N ASP A 86 -1.63 15.96 5.28
CA ASP A 86 -0.96 17.19 4.88
C ASP A 86 0.54 16.97 4.70
N HIS A 87 1.14 16.20 5.60
CA HIS A 87 2.58 15.96 5.57
C HIS A 87 3.01 14.95 4.50
N HIS A 88 2.23 13.90 4.25
CA HIS A 88 2.65 12.79 3.37
C HIS A 88 1.98 12.75 2.00
N PHE A 89 0.80 13.37 1.84
CA PHE A 89 -0.05 13.18 0.66
C PHE A 89 -0.53 14.47 0.01
N ALA A 90 -0.52 15.63 0.68
CA ALA A 90 -1.05 16.89 0.12
C ALA A 90 -0.37 17.34 -1.18
N SER A 91 0.87 16.93 -1.42
CA SER A 91 1.57 17.21 -2.69
C SER A 91 1.05 16.39 -3.88
N GLY A 92 0.12 15.46 -3.66
CA GLY A 92 -0.39 14.52 -4.67
C GLY A 92 0.49 13.29 -4.89
N TYR A 93 1.56 13.13 -4.12
CA TYR A 93 2.50 12.00 -4.24
C TYR A 93 2.93 11.52 -2.86
N LEU A 94 3.07 10.20 -2.69
CA LEU A 94 3.83 9.60 -1.60
C LEU A 94 5.30 9.55 -2.01
N GLN A 95 6.15 10.22 -1.24
CA GLN A 95 7.59 10.27 -1.52
C GLN A 95 8.34 9.28 -0.63
N LEU A 96 9.03 8.32 -1.23
CA LEU A 96 9.99 7.44 -0.55
C LEU A 96 11.41 7.92 -0.86
N GLN A 97 12.15 8.33 0.17
CA GLN A 97 13.54 8.78 0.03
C GLN A 97 14.52 7.61 0.08
N ASP A 98 14.23 6.62 0.92
CA ASP A 98 15.06 5.45 1.15
C ASP A 98 14.35 4.19 0.62
N PRO A 99 15.10 3.16 0.19
CA PRO A 99 14.50 1.88 -0.17
C PRO A 99 13.82 1.28 1.06
N PHE A 100 12.61 0.77 0.88
CA PHE A 100 11.85 0.14 1.96
C PHE A 100 11.74 -1.36 1.72
N ARG A 101 12.38 -2.16 2.57
CA ARG A 101 12.24 -3.61 2.56
C ARG A 101 10.96 -3.98 3.31
N LEU A 102 10.05 -4.69 2.64
CA LEU A 102 8.88 -5.25 3.28
C LEU A 102 9.31 -6.25 4.37
N PRO A 103 8.64 -6.24 5.54
CA PRO A 103 8.80 -7.30 6.53
C PRO A 103 8.59 -8.69 5.91
N SER A 104 9.33 -9.69 6.39
CA SER A 104 9.35 -11.03 5.77
C SER A 104 7.99 -11.75 5.82
N ASP A 105 7.21 -11.52 6.85
CA ASP A 105 5.83 -11.98 7.00
C ASP A 105 4.89 -11.32 5.98
N VAL A 106 5.01 -10.01 5.77
CA VAL A 106 4.28 -9.25 4.74
C VAL A 106 4.64 -9.77 3.35
N ALA A 107 5.95 -9.86 3.05
CA ALA A 107 6.46 -10.35 1.78
C ALA A 107 5.95 -11.76 1.48
N ARG A 108 6.06 -12.68 2.44
CA ARG A 108 5.58 -14.06 2.31
C ARG A 108 4.08 -14.13 2.03
N ARG A 109 3.26 -13.33 2.71
CA ARG A 109 1.80 -13.31 2.47
C ARG A 109 1.43 -12.70 1.13
N LEU A 110 2.26 -11.81 0.59
CA LEU A 110 2.16 -11.32 -0.79
C LEU A 110 2.82 -12.26 -1.81
N ALA A 111 3.35 -13.41 -1.36
CA ALA A 111 4.10 -14.37 -2.16
C ALA A 111 5.27 -13.71 -2.94
N LEU A 112 5.93 -12.77 -2.28
CA LEU A 112 7.18 -12.13 -2.69
C LEU A 112 8.38 -12.92 -2.17
N THR A 113 9.48 -12.86 -2.90
CA THR A 113 10.79 -13.42 -2.53
C THR A 113 11.67 -12.38 -1.83
N GLU A 114 12.78 -12.82 -1.23
CA GLU A 114 13.75 -11.92 -0.59
C GLU A 114 14.42 -10.92 -1.54
N ARG A 115 14.30 -11.15 -2.85
CA ARG A 115 14.90 -10.31 -3.90
C ARG A 115 13.93 -9.25 -4.43
N ASP A 116 12.63 -9.50 -4.37
CA ASP A 116 11.59 -8.62 -4.92
C ASP A 116 10.77 -7.89 -3.84
N ASN A 117 11.07 -8.11 -2.56
CA ASN A 117 10.39 -7.49 -1.41
C ASN A 117 10.87 -6.06 -1.07
N ILE A 118 11.53 -5.35 -1.99
CA ILE A 118 12.04 -3.98 -1.77
C ILE A 118 11.25 -2.99 -2.61
N ILE A 119 10.60 -2.03 -1.96
CA ILE A 119 10.06 -0.84 -2.63
C ILE A 119 11.20 0.12 -2.91
N VAL A 120 11.35 0.53 -4.18
CA VAL A 120 12.42 1.45 -4.56
C VAL A 120 12.11 2.89 -4.14
N PRO A 121 13.12 3.75 -3.90
CA PRO A 121 12.91 5.19 -3.73
C PRO A 121 12.20 5.80 -4.94
N GLY A 122 11.38 6.82 -4.69
CA GLY A 122 10.66 7.51 -5.76
C GLY A 122 9.52 8.38 -5.28
N ARG A 123 8.88 9.05 -6.24
CA ARG A 123 7.63 9.80 -6.05
C ARG A 123 6.50 8.99 -6.66
N TYR A 124 5.57 8.54 -5.83
CA TYR A 124 4.47 7.69 -6.24
C TYR A 124 3.17 8.48 -6.25
N PRO A 125 2.50 8.66 -7.41
CA PRO A 125 1.24 9.38 -7.47
C PRO A 125 0.22 8.78 -6.50
N VAL A 126 -0.51 9.66 -5.82
CA VAL A 126 -1.61 9.30 -4.94
C VAL A 126 -2.90 9.53 -5.71
N LEU A 127 -3.64 8.45 -5.95
CA LEU A 127 -4.96 8.51 -6.53
C LEU A 127 -5.98 8.53 -5.37
N GLY A 128 -6.61 9.70 -5.16
CA GLY A 128 -7.63 9.86 -4.13
C GLY A 128 -9.00 9.39 -4.61
N GLY A 129 -9.66 8.57 -3.80
CA GLY A 129 -11.10 8.31 -3.83
C GLY A 129 -11.78 8.85 -2.58
N GLU A 130 -13.08 8.61 -2.44
CA GLU A 130 -13.86 9.07 -1.27
C GLU A 130 -13.33 8.47 0.05
N ASP A 131 -13.15 7.14 0.10
CA ASP A 131 -12.73 6.44 1.32
C ASP A 131 -11.30 5.88 1.27
N THR A 132 -10.57 6.07 0.16
CA THR A 132 -9.26 5.46 -0.03
C THR A 132 -8.25 6.37 -0.70
N LEU A 133 -6.98 6.21 -0.34
CA LEU A 133 -5.85 6.73 -1.11
C LEU A 133 -5.09 5.55 -1.71
N LEU A 134 -4.98 5.51 -3.03
CA LEU A 134 -4.26 4.46 -3.75
C LEU A 134 -2.87 4.95 -4.14
N VAL A 135 -1.85 4.14 -3.81
CA VAL A 135 -0.47 4.34 -4.24
C VAL A 135 0.03 3.08 -4.92
N SER A 136 0.60 3.22 -6.12
CA SER A 136 1.21 2.12 -6.87
C SER A 136 2.73 2.22 -6.84
N CYS A 137 3.35 1.41 -6.00
CA CYS A 137 4.77 1.38 -5.71
C CYS A 137 5.53 0.40 -6.61
N ARG A 138 6.74 0.78 -7.02
CA ARG A 138 7.62 -0.09 -7.81
C ARG A 138 8.43 -0.98 -6.86
N LEU A 139 8.40 -2.27 -7.12
CA LEU A 139 9.31 -3.23 -6.49
C LEU A 139 10.65 -3.28 -7.24
N ALA A 140 11.74 -3.56 -6.55
CA ALA A 140 13.09 -3.59 -7.12
C ALA A 140 13.22 -4.59 -8.28
N ILE A 141 12.48 -5.70 -8.21
CA ILE A 141 12.30 -6.64 -9.30
C ILE A 141 10.80 -6.73 -9.57
N PRO A 142 10.32 -6.41 -10.78
CA PRO A 142 8.91 -6.54 -11.12
C PRO A 142 8.47 -8.00 -11.02
N VAL A 143 7.42 -8.26 -10.24
CA VAL A 143 6.83 -9.60 -10.12
C VAL A 143 5.77 -9.76 -11.22
N VAL A 144 6.22 -10.01 -12.44
CA VAL A 144 5.30 -10.38 -13.52
C VAL A 144 5.04 -11.88 -13.40
N ARG A 145 3.84 -12.24 -12.94
CA ARG A 145 3.41 -13.63 -12.96
C ARG A 145 2.79 -13.90 -14.31
N CYS A 146 3.40 -14.80 -15.08
CA CYS A 146 2.71 -15.36 -16.23
C CYS A 146 1.45 -16.05 -15.73
N LEU A 147 0.28 -15.58 -16.14
CA LEU A 147 -0.96 -16.33 -15.99
C LEU A 147 -0.71 -17.74 -16.58
N PRO A 148 -1.06 -18.82 -15.86
CA PRO A 148 -0.97 -20.15 -16.44
C PRO A 148 -1.82 -20.14 -17.72
N ALA A 149 -1.19 -20.48 -18.85
CA ALA A 149 -1.89 -20.60 -20.11
C ALA A 149 -3.08 -21.55 -19.88
N ALA A 150 -4.29 -21.05 -20.12
CA ALA A 150 -5.53 -21.80 -19.90
C ALA A 150 -5.37 -23.17 -20.55
N THR A 151 -5.25 -24.20 -19.71
CA THR A 151 -5.12 -25.57 -20.17
C THR A 151 -6.44 -25.90 -20.86
N LYS A 152 -6.43 -25.98 -22.19
CA LYS A 152 -7.57 -26.50 -22.95
C LYS A 152 -7.82 -27.91 -22.44
N VAL A 153 -8.89 -28.08 -21.68
CA VAL A 153 -9.43 -29.40 -21.35
C VAL A 153 -9.96 -29.96 -22.67
N ALA A 154 -9.31 -31.03 -23.13
CA ALA A 154 -9.70 -31.78 -24.33
C ALA A 154 -10.87 -32.72 -24.02
#